data_AF-A0A2M6Z9X1-F1
#
_entry.id   AF-A0A2M6Z9X1-F1
#
_cell.length_a   1.000
_cell.length_b   1.000
_cell.length_c   1.000
_cell.angle_alpha   90.00
_cell.angle_beta   90.00
_cell.angle_gamma   90.00
#
_symmetry.space_group_name_H-M   'P 1'
#
loop_
_entity.id
_entity.type
_entity.pdbx_description
1 polymer ?
#
loop_
_entity_poly.entity_id
_entity_poly.type
_entity_poly.pdbx_seq_one_letter_code
_entity_poly.pdbx_strand_id
1 'polypeptide(L)' 'MKAFMMYRDRDFDPQRELPSNEQALIQDLELNTVFNAMARGDEFLFEVAKKAVFLGLNNDLNTIRYRQNILKDCLK' A
#
# COMPACT_ATOMS: atom_id res chain seq x y z
N MET A 1 -7.42 10.51 6.46
CA MET A 1 -6.34 9.54 6.75
C MET A 1 -5.23 10.30 7.48
N LYS A 2 -4.61 9.78 8.55
CA LYS A 2 -3.45 10.47 9.17
C LYS A 2 -2.33 10.53 8.13
N ALA A 3 -2.13 11.74 7.58
CA ALA A 3 -1.58 11.95 6.24
C ALA A 3 -0.13 11.43 6.05
N PHE A 4 0.61 11.29 7.14
CA PHE A 4 2.03 10.94 7.11
C PHE A 4 2.36 9.51 7.54
N MET A 5 1.41 8.57 7.67
CA MET A 5 1.79 7.20 8.08
C MET A 5 2.53 6.41 6.98
N MET A 6 2.33 6.79 5.71
CA MET A 6 2.95 6.11 4.56
C MET A 6 4.25 6.77 4.10
N TYR A 7 4.39 8.09 4.26
CA TYR A 7 5.56 8.87 3.88
C TYR A 7 5.77 9.99 4.90
N ARG A 8 7.03 10.34 5.15
CA ARG A 8 7.39 11.30 6.20
C ARG A 8 7.15 12.75 5.80
N ASP A 9 7.28 13.02 4.51
CA ASP A 9 7.46 14.34 3.91
C ASP A 9 6.39 14.66 2.87
N ARG A 10 5.44 13.76 2.64
CA ARG A 10 4.34 13.93 1.67
C ARG A 10 3.12 13.10 2.04
N ASP A 11 2.01 13.44 1.42
CA ASP A 11 0.79 12.65 1.49
C ASP A 11 0.85 11.43 0.55
N PHE A 12 0.05 10.42 0.87
CA PHE A 12 -0.22 9.32 -0.06
C PHE A 12 -1.20 9.80 -1.13
N ASP A 13 -0.77 9.72 -2.39
CA ASP A 13 -1.60 10.04 -3.55
C ASP A 13 -2.07 8.75 -4.24
N PRO A 14 -3.34 8.34 -4.05
CA PRO A 14 -3.91 7.14 -4.68
C PRO A 14 -4.26 7.34 -6.16
N GLN A 15 -4.23 8.57 -6.68
CA GLN A 15 -4.58 8.85 -8.08
C GLN A 15 -3.42 8.58 -9.05
N ARG A 16 -2.22 8.30 -8.54
CA ARG A 16 -1.07 7.94 -9.37
C ARG A 16 -1.36 6.68 -10.20
N GLU A 17 -0.83 6.69 -11.42
CA GLU A 17 -0.91 5.57 -12.34
C GLU A 17 -0.19 4.34 -11.78
N LEU A 18 -0.79 3.18 -12.00
CA LEU A 18 -0.24 1.90 -11.60
C LEU A 18 0.74 1.39 -12.67
N PRO A 19 1.72 0.56 -12.29
CA PRO A 19 2.66 0.01 -13.25
C PRO A 19 1.91 -0.87 -14.28
N SER A 20 2.40 -0.88 -15.52
CA SER A 20 1.73 -1.57 -16.64
C SER A 20 1.56 -3.08 -16.44
N ASN A 21 2.38 -3.69 -15.59
CA ASN A 21 2.32 -5.11 -15.26
C ASN A 21 1.44 -5.42 -14.04
N GLU A 22 0.61 -4.49 -13.56
CA GLU A 22 -0.22 -4.70 -12.36
C GLU A 22 -1.10 -5.97 -12.46
N GLN A 23 -1.74 -6.21 -13.60
CA GLN A 23 -2.65 -7.36 -13.78
C GLN A 23 -1.90 -8.68 -13.71
N ALA A 24 -0.72 -8.75 -14.35
CA ALA A 24 0.13 -9.94 -14.29
C ALA A 24 0.58 -10.22 -12.84
N LEU A 25 0.97 -9.18 -12.09
CA LEU A 25 1.37 -9.32 -10.69
C LEU A 25 0.19 -9.72 -9.79
N ILE A 26 -1.03 -9.21 -10.05
CA ILE A 26 -2.23 -9.62 -9.30
C ILE A 26 -2.51 -11.11 -9.51
N GLN A 27 -2.40 -11.58 -10.75
CA GLN A 27 -2.66 -12.97 -11.10
C GLN A 27 -1.56 -13.89 -10.55
N ASP A 28 -0.30 -13.65 -10.91
CA ASP A 28 0.82 -14.55 -10.59
C ASP A 28 1.06 -14.69 -9.08
N LEU A 29 0.76 -13.64 -8.31
CA LEU A 29 0.95 -13.62 -6.85
C LEU A 29 -0.35 -13.73 -6.06
N GLU A 30 -1.49 -13.97 -6.74
CA GLU A 30 -2.82 -14.07 -6.12
C GLU A 30 -3.17 -12.91 -5.17
N LEU A 31 -2.76 -11.68 -5.54
CA LEU A 31 -2.84 -10.51 -4.64
C LEU A 31 -4.27 -10.12 -4.29
N ASN A 32 -5.26 -10.49 -5.12
CA ASN A 32 -6.67 -10.27 -4.80
C ASN A 32 -7.05 -10.94 -3.47
N THR A 33 -6.48 -12.11 -3.15
CA THR A 33 -6.72 -12.79 -1.85
C THR A 33 -6.23 -11.93 -0.69
N VAL A 34 -5.03 -11.34 -0.82
CA VAL A 34 -4.44 -10.46 0.21
C VAL A 34 -5.24 -9.17 0.34
N PHE A 35 -5.57 -8.52 -0.77
CA PHE A 35 -6.34 -7.27 -0.77
C PHE A 35 -7.74 -7.47 -0.17
N ASN A 36 -8.43 -8.55 -0.51
CA ASN A 36 -9.72 -8.90 0.10
C ASN A 36 -9.60 -9.13 1.61
N ALA A 37 -8.56 -9.83 2.07
CA ALA A 37 -8.32 -10.04 3.49
C ALA A 37 -8.04 -8.72 4.23
N MET A 38 -7.27 -7.81 3.64
CA MET A 38 -7.00 -6.47 4.19
C MET A 38 -8.26 -5.60 4.25
N ALA A 39 -9.08 -5.67 3.20
CA ALA A 39 -10.28 -4.88 3.03
C ALA A 39 -11.43 -5.30 3.96
N ARG A 40 -11.52 -6.59 4.30
CA ARG A 40 -12.63 -7.16 5.09
C ARG A 40 -14.02 -6.79 4.55
N GLY A 41 -14.15 -6.73 3.22
CA GLY A 41 -15.39 -6.38 2.52
C GLY A 41 -15.60 -4.89 2.24
N ASP A 42 -14.68 -4.02 2.66
CA ASP A 42 -14.71 -2.59 2.36
C ASP A 42 -13.99 -2.28 1.02
N GLU A 43 -14.76 -1.86 0.02
CA GLU A 43 -14.25 -1.55 -1.33
C GLU A 43 -13.22 -0.41 -1.33
N PHE A 44 -13.42 0.60 -0.47
CA PHE A 44 -12.46 1.70 -0.36
C PHE A 44 -11.12 1.21 0.20
N LEU A 45 -11.16 0.36 1.23
CA LEU A 45 -9.93 -0.24 1.78
C LEU A 45 -9.25 -1.21 0.80
N PHE A 46 -10.02 -1.92 -0.03
CA PHE A 46 -9.47 -2.75 -1.11
C PHE A 46 -8.67 -1.91 -2.09
N GLU A 47 -9.25 -0.83 -2.60
CA GLU A 47 -8.59 0.05 -3.56
C GLU A 47 -7.36 0.74 -2.95
N VAL A 48 -7.45 1.21 -1.71
CA VAL A 48 -6.30 1.78 -0.99
C VAL A 48 -5.18 0.75 -0.82
N ALA A 49 -5.49 -0.50 -0.46
CA ALA A 49 -4.50 -1.56 -0.29
C ALA A 49 -3.80 -1.89 -1.61
N LYS A 50 -4.57 -2.08 -2.69
CA LYS A 50 -4.05 -2.30 -4.04
C LYS A 50 -3.10 -1.17 -4.45
N LYS A 51 -3.56 0.09 -4.34
CA LYS A 51 -2.75 1.28 -4.67
C LYS A 51 -1.49 1.37 -3.82
N ALA A 52 -1.58 1.16 -2.51
CA ALA A 52 -0.44 1.28 -1.61
C ALA A 52 0.66 0.26 -1.88
N VAL A 53 0.29 -0.97 -2.29
CA VAL A 53 1.25 -2.02 -2.65
C VAL A 53 1.94 -1.69 -3.97
N PHE A 54 1.17 -1.41 -5.04
CA PHE A 54 1.76 -1.15 -6.36
C PHE A 54 2.54 0.17 -6.44
N LEU A 55 2.06 1.25 -5.81
CA LEU A 55 2.78 2.51 -5.75
C LEU A 55 3.99 2.46 -4.81
N GLY A 56 4.10 1.40 -4.00
CA GLY A 56 5.22 1.16 -3.09
C GLY A 56 6.43 0.46 -3.71
N LEU A 57 6.33 -0.05 -4.94
CA LEU A 57 7.39 -0.84 -5.59
C LEU A 57 8.71 -0.05 -5.77
N ASN A 58 8.62 1.28 -5.88
CA ASN A 58 9.76 2.17 -6.08
C ASN A 58 10.17 2.91 -4.79
N ASN A 59 9.69 2.48 -3.62
CA ASN A 59 10.06 3.10 -2.36
C ASN A 59 11.53 2.84 -2.04
N ASP A 60 12.23 3.88 -1.60
CA ASP A 60 13.59 3.74 -1.08
C ASP A 60 13.62 3.06 0.31
N LEU A 61 14.83 2.70 0.74
CA LEU A 61 15.07 2.06 2.03
C LEU A 61 14.59 2.90 3.23
N ASN A 62 14.71 4.23 3.16
CA ASN A 62 14.30 5.12 4.25
C ASN A 62 12.78 5.12 4.40
N THR A 63 12.05 5.13 3.29
CA THR A 63 10.59 5.03 3.24
C THR A 63 10.11 3.70 3.82
N ILE A 64 10.76 2.59 3.47
CA ILE A 64 10.43 1.26 4.03
C ILE A 64 10.64 1.25 5.55
N ARG A 65 11.80 1.71 6.03
CA ARG A 65 12.11 1.78 7.47
C ARG A 65 11.14 2.67 8.22
N TYR A 66 10.75 3.80 7.63
CA TYR A 66 9.77 4.71 8.20
C TYR A 66 8.43 4.01 8.44
N ARG A 67 7.87 3.33 7.42
CA ARG A 67 6.62 2.56 7.56
C ARG A 67 6.72 1.45 8.60
N GLN A 68 7.86 0.75 8.67
CA GLN A 68 8.09 -0.28 9.69
C GLN A 68 8.09 0.30 11.11
N ASN A 69 8.66 1.50 11.31
CA ASN A 69 8.64 2.16 12.61
C ASN A 69 7.22 2.60 12.99
N ILE A 70 6.45 3.17 12.04
CA ILE A 70 5.03 3.50 12.26
C ILE A 70 4.24 2.25 12.65
N LEU A 71 4.44 1.12 11.94
CA LEU A 71 3.76 -0.14 12.27
C LEU A 71 4.12 -0.62 13.69
N LYS A 72 5.40 -0.54 14.09
CA LYS A 72 5.83 -0.89 15.46
C LYS A 72 5.13 -0.04 16.52
N ASP A 73 4.88 1.24 16.23
CA ASP A 73 4.16 2.12 17.16
C ASP A 73 2.66 1.79 17.22
N CYS A 74 2.05 1.35 16.12
CA CYS A 74 0.65 0.91 16.08
C CYS A 74 0.39 -0.44 16.78
N LEU A 75 1.43 -1.26 16.98
CA LEU A 75 1.33 -2.60 17.61
C LEU A 75 1.57 -2.57 19.12
N LYS A 76 1.76 -1.39 19.72
CA LYS A 76 1.80 -1.19 21.17
C LYS A 76 0.38 -1.01 21.71
#